data_AF-A0A2G9LLX1-F1
#
_entry.id   AF-A0A2G9LLX1-F1
#
_cell.length_a   1.000
_cell.length_b   1.000
_cell.length_c   1.000
_cell.angle_alpha   90.00
_cell.angle_beta   90.00
_cell.angle_gamma   90.00
#
_symmetry.space_group_name_H-M   'P 1'
#
loop_
_entity.id
_entity.type
_entity.pdbx_description
1 polymer ?
#
loop_
_entity_poly.entity_id
_entity_poly.type
_entity_poly.pdbx_seq_one_letter_code
_entity_poly.pdbx_strand_id
1 'polypeptide(L)'
;QQFIATACYIYRTRASPTVCLDPDPYSALSLAQDKACQVRDISLSGGQGAPVAVTRVEEQIFPQTGEVQFKVVVSNVGGGTLFDQDSFTECANQQLSIGNLNKVVIEQAYISGLGSGTCNPEVITMNNGQGFTYCRFGNINGNAGAYETPLQLVLSYGYKTSTSKGVSILRTPGTY
;
A
#
# COMPACT_ATOMS: atom_id res chain seq x y z
N GLN A 1 37.40 -4.85 10.03
CA GLN A 1 36.19 -5.35 10.74
C GLN A 1 34.95 -4.98 9.94
N GLN A 2 33.88 -5.77 10.02
CA GLN A 2 32.57 -5.38 9.48
C GLN A 2 31.67 -4.92 10.63
N PHE A 3 31.02 -3.78 10.43
CA PHE A 3 30.02 -3.25 11.34
C PHE A 3 28.67 -3.28 10.66
N ILE A 4 27.66 -3.82 11.34
CA ILE A 4 26.27 -3.82 10.89
C ILE A 4 25.49 -2.86 11.76
N ALA A 5 24.83 -1.88 11.14
CA ALA A 5 23.85 -1.03 11.78
C ALA A 5 22.46 -1.46 11.32
N THR A 6 21.57 -1.71 12.28
CA THR A 6 20.18 -2.11 12.03
C THR A 6 19.26 -1.05 12.61
N ALA A 7 18.28 -0.60 11.82
CA ALA A 7 17.25 0.32 12.23
C ALA A 7 15.87 -0.33 12.10
N CYS A 8 15.05 -0.16 13.14
CA CYS A 8 13.64 -0.53 13.16
C CYS A 8 12.82 0.75 13.30
N TYR A 9 11.79 0.91 12.48
CA TYR A 9 10.89 2.06 12.54
C TYR A 9 9.48 1.66 12.08
N ILE A 10 8.47 2.36 12.62
CA ILE A 10 7.10 2.27 12.11
C ILE A 10 6.97 3.28 10.98
N TYR A 11 6.29 2.89 9.90
CA TYR A 11 6.07 3.76 8.75
C TYR A 11 4.61 3.72 8.31
N ARG A 12 4.11 4.85 7.79
CA ARG A 12 2.81 4.95 7.15
C ARG A 12 2.94 5.39 5.70
N THR A 13 2.54 4.53 4.78
CA THR A 13 2.45 4.89 3.36
C THR A 13 1.10 5.56 3.10
N ARG A 14 1.13 6.72 2.44
CA ARG A 14 -0.08 7.37 1.93
C ARG A 14 -0.08 7.25 0.41
N ALA A 15 -1.15 6.69 -0.14
CA ALA A 15 -1.38 6.61 -1.58
C ALA A 15 -2.71 7.27 -1.92
N SER A 16 -2.78 7.95 -3.07
CA SER A 16 -3.99 8.62 -3.54
C SER A 16 -4.18 8.45 -5.05
N PRO A 17 -4.25 7.21 -5.58
CA PRO A 17 -4.58 6.99 -6.99
C PRO A 17 -5.92 7.64 -7.37
N THR A 18 -5.96 8.25 -8.56
CA THR A 18 -7.20 8.71 -9.18
C THR A 18 -7.94 7.54 -9.80
N VAL A 19 -9.12 7.20 -9.29
CA VAL A 19 -10.00 6.12 -9.77
C VAL A 19 -11.20 6.67 -10.51
N CYS A 20 -11.88 5.84 -11.32
CA CYS A 20 -13.02 6.26 -12.12
C CYS A 20 -14.30 5.56 -11.67
N LEU A 21 -15.14 6.28 -10.93
CA LEU A 21 -16.42 5.74 -10.50
C LEU A 21 -17.47 5.93 -11.61
N ASP A 22 -17.84 4.82 -12.24
CA ASP A 22 -18.85 4.76 -13.30
C ASP A 22 -20.04 3.89 -12.87
N PRO A 23 -21.19 4.47 -12.48
CA PRO A 23 -22.34 3.70 -12.02
C PRO A 23 -22.98 2.80 -13.09
N ASP A 24 -22.69 3.03 -14.37
CA ASP A 24 -23.25 2.27 -15.49
C ASP A 24 -22.16 1.87 -16.51
N PRO A 25 -21.16 1.07 -16.11
CA PRO A 25 -19.96 0.81 -16.90
C PRO A 25 -20.23 -0.03 -18.16
N TYR A 26 -21.39 -0.69 -18.24
CA TYR A 26 -21.75 -1.60 -19.33
C TYR A 26 -22.85 -1.07 -20.27
N SER A 27 -23.36 0.14 -20.05
CA SER A 27 -24.43 0.67 -20.89
C SER A 27 -24.01 0.87 -22.34
N ALA A 28 -24.75 0.22 -23.24
CA ALA A 28 -24.61 0.38 -24.67
C ALA A 28 -25.17 1.72 -25.20
N LEU A 29 -25.90 2.48 -24.36
CA LEU A 29 -26.53 3.75 -24.71
C LEU A 29 -25.58 4.94 -24.55
N SER A 30 -24.48 4.77 -23.82
CA SER A 30 -23.43 5.78 -23.68
C SER A 30 -22.15 5.22 -24.31
N LEU A 31 -21.70 5.81 -25.41
CA LEU A 31 -20.44 5.40 -26.00
C LEU A 31 -19.31 5.76 -25.03
N ALA A 32 -18.24 4.97 -25.04
CA ALA A 32 -17.00 5.21 -24.29
C ALA A 32 -16.47 6.66 -24.37
N GLN A 33 -16.80 7.40 -25.43
CA GLN A 33 -16.40 8.78 -25.69
C GLN A 33 -17.25 9.83 -24.95
N ASP A 34 -18.44 9.47 -24.47
CA ASP A 34 -19.38 10.40 -23.84
C ASP A 34 -19.23 10.46 -22.30
N LYS A 35 -18.42 9.55 -21.73
CA LYS A 35 -18.17 9.45 -20.29
C LYS A 35 -16.92 10.26 -19.89
N ALA A 36 -16.94 10.87 -18.70
CA ALA A 36 -15.80 11.66 -18.23
C ALA A 36 -14.54 10.80 -17.96
N CYS A 37 -14.72 9.52 -17.64
CA CYS A 37 -13.63 8.57 -17.42
C CYS A 37 -14.09 7.13 -17.68
N GLN A 38 -13.15 6.19 -17.66
CA GLN A 38 -13.41 4.75 -17.77
C GLN A 38 -12.69 3.99 -16.66
N VAL A 39 -13.36 2.94 -16.17
CA VAL A 39 -12.79 1.97 -15.24
C VAL A 39 -11.57 1.31 -15.87
N ARG A 40 -10.43 1.34 -15.17
CA ARG A 40 -9.17 0.75 -15.63
C ARG A 40 -8.25 0.41 -14.47
N ASP A 41 -7.35 -0.54 -14.70
CA ASP A 41 -6.27 -0.83 -13.78
C ASP A 41 -5.29 0.36 -13.71
N ILE A 42 -5.03 0.82 -12.51
CA ILE A 42 -4.09 1.92 -12.26
C ILE A 42 -2.79 1.31 -11.76
N SER A 43 -1.72 1.47 -12.53
CA SER A 43 -0.36 1.15 -12.08
C SER A 43 0.30 2.41 -11.53
N LEU A 44 0.81 2.34 -10.30
CA LEU A 44 1.51 3.45 -9.66
C LEU A 44 3.02 3.19 -9.68
N SER A 45 3.79 4.10 -10.28
CA SER A 45 5.26 4.05 -10.28
C SER A 45 5.84 5.14 -9.38
N GLY A 46 6.02 4.84 -8.10
CA GLY A 46 6.68 5.74 -7.14
C GLY A 46 5.79 6.84 -6.57
N GLY A 47 6.40 7.96 -6.17
CA GLY A 47 5.71 9.14 -5.62
C GLY A 47 5.25 9.05 -4.16
N GLN A 48 5.27 7.85 -3.57
CA GLN A 48 4.81 7.61 -2.19
C GLN A 48 5.90 7.81 -1.12
N GLY A 49 7.17 7.92 -1.51
CA GLY A 49 8.30 8.15 -0.59
C GLY A 49 8.53 7.02 0.43
N ALA A 50 7.91 5.86 0.21
CA ALA A 50 7.78 4.78 1.18
C ALA A 50 8.42 3.48 0.69
N PRO A 51 8.97 2.64 1.60
CA PRO A 51 9.53 1.35 1.23
C PRO A 51 8.48 0.31 0.85
N VAL A 52 7.22 0.51 1.23
CA VAL A 52 6.08 -0.32 0.83
C VAL A 52 5.10 0.58 0.10
N ALA A 53 4.76 0.23 -1.14
CA ALA A 53 3.98 1.08 -2.03
C ALA A 53 2.73 0.35 -2.51
N VAL A 54 1.64 1.09 -2.68
CA VAL A 54 0.53 0.64 -3.54
C VAL A 54 1.04 0.68 -4.97
N THR A 55 1.06 -0.46 -5.66
CA THR A 55 1.63 -0.58 -7.01
C THR A 55 0.56 -0.79 -8.07
N ARG A 56 -0.59 -1.37 -7.70
CA ARG A 56 -1.73 -1.53 -8.60
C ARG A 56 -3.05 -1.38 -7.86
N VAL A 57 -4.03 -0.75 -8.51
CA VAL A 57 -5.43 -0.76 -8.10
C VAL A 57 -6.24 -1.27 -9.27
N GLU A 58 -6.94 -2.39 -9.07
CA GLU A 58 -7.90 -2.94 -10.05
C GLU A 58 -9.30 -2.59 -9.54
N GLU A 59 -10.14 -2.04 -10.41
CA GLU A 59 -11.48 -1.56 -10.07
C GLU A 59 -12.55 -2.48 -10.64
N GLN A 60 -13.53 -2.83 -9.81
CA GLN A 60 -14.69 -3.61 -10.20
C GLN A 60 -15.96 -2.97 -9.65
N ILE A 61 -16.91 -2.69 -10.55
CA ILE A 61 -18.20 -2.09 -10.20
C ILE A 61 -19.30 -3.15 -10.29
N PHE A 62 -20.22 -3.11 -9.33
CA PHE A 62 -21.40 -3.96 -9.24
C PHE A 62 -22.68 -3.11 -9.41
N PRO A 63 -23.14 -2.87 -10.65
CA PRO A 63 -24.24 -1.93 -10.91
C PRO A 63 -25.55 -2.31 -10.22
N GLN A 64 -25.81 -3.61 -10.04
CA GLN A 64 -27.03 -4.11 -9.39
C GLN A 64 -27.14 -3.70 -7.91
N THR A 65 -26.01 -3.52 -7.24
CA THR A 65 -25.94 -3.16 -5.82
C THR A 65 -25.45 -1.73 -5.59
N GLY A 66 -24.90 -1.08 -6.63
CA GLY A 66 -24.20 0.19 -6.48
C GLY A 66 -22.93 0.09 -5.63
N GLU A 67 -22.34 -1.11 -5.55
CA GLU A 67 -21.07 -1.34 -4.87
C GLU A 67 -19.90 -1.19 -5.84
N VAL A 68 -18.79 -0.63 -5.36
CA VAL A 68 -17.49 -0.66 -6.03
C VAL A 68 -16.48 -1.35 -5.14
N GLN A 69 -15.66 -2.20 -5.75
CA GLN A 69 -14.58 -2.92 -5.10
C GLN A 69 -13.26 -2.59 -5.78
N PHE A 70 -12.27 -2.24 -4.96
CA PHE A 70 -10.90 -2.02 -5.39
C PHE A 70 -10.02 -3.15 -4.87
N LYS A 71 -9.36 -3.87 -5.77
CA LYS A 71 -8.25 -4.75 -5.39
C LYS A 71 -6.98 -3.91 -5.34
N VAL A 72 -6.52 -3.65 -4.13
CA VAL A 72 -5.33 -2.86 -3.85
C VAL A 72 -4.14 -3.80 -3.72
N VAL A 73 -3.21 -3.74 -4.67
CA VAL A 73 -1.96 -4.50 -4.66
C VAL A 73 -0.86 -3.64 -4.06
N VAL A 74 -0.20 -4.20 -3.05
CA VAL A 74 0.87 -3.56 -2.30
C VAL A 74 2.16 -4.33 -2.54
N SER A 75 3.29 -3.64 -2.65
CA SER A 75 4.60 -4.28 -2.82
C SER A 75 5.66 -3.63 -1.95
N ASN A 76 6.54 -4.45 -1.38
CA ASN A 76 7.80 -4.01 -0.81
C ASN A 76 8.74 -3.63 -1.95
N VAL A 77 8.93 -2.32 -2.14
CA VAL A 77 9.83 -1.77 -3.15
C VAL A 77 11.18 -1.37 -2.56
N GLY A 78 11.32 -1.46 -1.24
CA GLY A 78 12.59 -1.31 -0.53
C GLY A 78 13.34 -2.62 -0.35
N GLY A 79 14.57 -2.53 0.19
CA GLY A 79 15.43 -3.70 0.46
C GLY A 79 15.38 -4.24 1.89
N GLY A 80 14.38 -3.81 2.68
CA GLY A 80 14.25 -4.15 4.10
C GLY A 80 13.19 -5.23 4.35
N THR A 81 13.01 -5.56 5.62
CA THR A 81 12.06 -6.58 6.08
C THR A 81 10.87 -5.91 6.75
N LEU A 82 9.66 -6.30 6.35
CA LEU A 82 8.43 -5.85 6.99
C LEU A 82 8.16 -6.69 8.24
N PHE A 83 7.55 -6.06 9.23
CA PHE A 83 7.01 -6.72 10.40
C PHE A 83 5.75 -6.01 10.89
N ASP A 84 4.99 -6.67 11.74
CA ASP A 84 3.81 -6.11 12.38
C ASP A 84 4.21 -4.89 13.22
N GLN A 85 3.54 -3.75 13.02
CA GLN A 85 3.86 -2.52 13.75
C GLN A 85 3.79 -2.71 15.27
N ASP A 86 2.91 -3.60 15.75
CA ASP A 86 2.71 -3.87 17.16
C ASP A 86 3.90 -4.65 17.77
N SER A 87 4.74 -5.27 16.93
CA SER A 87 5.98 -5.94 17.31
C SER A 87 7.23 -5.05 17.24
N PHE A 88 7.07 -3.72 17.32
CA PHE A 88 8.21 -2.78 17.29
C PHE A 88 9.27 -3.09 18.36
N THR A 89 8.87 -3.38 19.59
CA THR A 89 9.78 -3.71 20.69
C THR A 89 10.58 -4.98 20.40
N GLU A 90 9.97 -5.99 19.77
CA GLU A 90 10.67 -7.20 19.34
C GLU A 90 11.74 -6.87 18.30
N CYS A 91 11.45 -5.98 17.35
CA CYS A 91 12.45 -5.54 16.37
C CYS A 91 13.63 -4.83 17.04
N ALA A 92 13.34 -3.88 17.93
CA ALA A 92 14.36 -3.12 18.66
C ALA A 92 15.28 -4.03 19.48
N ASN A 93 14.73 -5.09 20.07
CA ASN A 93 15.47 -6.09 20.86
C ASN A 93 16.05 -7.24 20.02
N GLN A 94 15.90 -7.22 18.69
CA GLN A 94 16.35 -8.27 17.76
C GLN A 94 15.71 -9.65 18.01
N GLN A 95 14.46 -9.67 18.47
CA GLN A 95 13.69 -10.85 18.87
C GLN A 95 12.43 -11.07 18.02
N LEU A 96 12.37 -10.51 16.81
CA LEU A 96 11.20 -10.65 15.93
C LEU A 96 10.84 -12.12 15.65
N SER A 97 9.61 -12.47 16.00
CA SER A 97 9.05 -13.78 15.72
C SER A 97 8.61 -13.91 14.25
N ILE A 98 8.74 -15.10 13.67
CA ILE A 98 8.39 -15.35 12.25
C ILE A 98 6.91 -14.99 11.95
N GLY A 99 6.00 -15.25 12.90
CA GLY A 99 4.57 -14.94 12.73
C GLY A 99 4.26 -13.45 12.59
N ASN A 100 5.16 -12.59 13.08
CA ASN A 100 5.02 -11.13 13.04
C ASN A 100 5.70 -10.52 11.80
N LEU A 101 6.28 -11.33 10.92
CA LEU A 101 6.91 -10.83 9.70
C LEU A 101 5.89 -10.60 8.58
N ASN A 102 6.25 -9.73 7.64
CA ASN A 102 5.53 -9.55 6.38
C ASN A 102 4.07 -9.11 6.56
N LYS A 103 3.78 -8.30 7.58
CA LYS A 103 2.44 -7.75 7.84
C LYS A 103 2.35 -6.28 7.42
N VAL A 104 1.24 -5.91 6.79
CA VAL A 104 0.87 -4.52 6.46
C VAL A 104 -0.59 -4.32 6.82
N VAL A 105 -0.89 -3.29 7.59
CA VAL A 105 -2.26 -2.94 8.01
C VAL A 105 -2.81 -1.86 7.09
N ILE A 106 -4.08 -1.99 6.71
CA ILE A 106 -4.83 -0.93 6.03
C ILE A 106 -5.50 -0.07 7.11
N GLU A 107 -4.86 1.03 7.50
CA GLU A 107 -5.44 1.96 8.49
C GLU A 107 -6.63 2.74 7.92
N GLN A 108 -6.62 3.03 6.62
CA GLN A 108 -7.67 3.82 5.98
C GLN A 108 -7.82 3.46 4.51
N ALA A 109 -9.07 3.35 4.07
CA ALA A 109 -9.49 3.46 2.68
C ALA A 109 -10.68 4.43 2.61
N TYR A 110 -10.55 5.53 1.87
CA TYR A 110 -11.54 6.60 1.86
C TYR A 110 -11.70 7.21 0.47
N ILE A 111 -12.95 7.50 0.11
CA ILE A 111 -13.30 8.25 -1.10
C ILE A 111 -14.21 9.40 -0.70
N SER A 112 -13.90 10.61 -1.19
CA SER A 112 -14.77 11.77 -0.96
C SER A 112 -16.15 11.53 -1.58
N GLY A 113 -17.21 11.78 -0.82
CA GLY A 113 -18.60 11.53 -1.24
C GLY A 113 -19.12 10.11 -0.94
N LEU A 114 -18.25 9.10 -0.80
CA LEU A 114 -18.65 7.74 -0.40
C LEU A 114 -18.28 7.41 1.06
N GLY A 115 -17.29 8.10 1.63
CA GLY A 115 -16.82 7.86 2.99
C GLY A 115 -15.77 6.75 3.08
N SER A 116 -15.70 6.11 4.24
CA SER A 116 -14.74 5.03 4.53
C SER A 116 -15.20 3.71 3.90
N GLY A 117 -14.28 3.04 3.23
CA GLY A 117 -14.48 1.69 2.69
C GLY A 117 -14.13 0.62 3.71
N THR A 118 -14.61 -0.60 3.47
CA THR A 118 -14.24 -1.79 4.26
C THR A 118 -13.26 -2.65 3.47
N CYS A 119 -12.07 -2.88 4.01
CA CYS A 119 -11.04 -3.67 3.36
C CYS A 119 -10.91 -5.07 3.98
N ASN A 120 -10.84 -6.09 3.13
CA ASN A 120 -10.65 -7.48 3.56
C ASN A 120 -9.59 -8.20 2.70
N PRO A 121 -8.53 -8.77 3.31
CA PRO A 121 -8.19 -8.64 4.73
C PRO A 121 -7.74 -7.22 5.10
N GLU A 122 -7.97 -6.79 6.35
CA GLU A 122 -7.43 -5.53 6.89
C GLU A 122 -5.91 -5.60 7.09
N VAL A 123 -5.44 -6.77 7.57
CA VAL A 123 -4.01 -7.08 7.70
C VAL A 123 -3.57 -7.94 6.51
N ILE A 124 -2.80 -7.35 5.62
CA ILE A 124 -2.20 -8.01 4.47
C ILE A 124 -0.99 -8.80 4.94
N THR A 125 -0.96 -10.08 4.59
CA THR A 125 0.26 -10.90 4.70
C THR A 125 0.97 -10.90 3.35
N MET A 126 2.19 -10.36 3.33
CA MET A 126 3.01 -10.24 2.14
C MET A 126 3.70 -11.58 1.84
N ASN A 127 3.58 -12.04 0.60
CA ASN A 127 4.26 -13.23 0.08
C ASN A 127 5.19 -12.80 -1.05
N ASN A 128 6.47 -13.17 -0.97
CA ASN A 128 7.49 -12.76 -1.94
C ASN A 128 7.52 -11.24 -2.19
N GLY A 129 7.31 -10.44 -1.13
CA GLY A 129 7.32 -8.98 -1.22
C GLY A 129 6.04 -8.35 -1.78
N GLN A 130 4.99 -9.12 -2.07
CA GLN A 130 3.72 -8.61 -2.58
C GLN A 130 2.52 -9.13 -1.77
N GLY A 131 1.48 -8.33 -1.67
CA GLY A 131 0.20 -8.71 -1.06
C GLY A 131 -0.93 -7.87 -1.63
N PHE A 132 -2.17 -8.22 -1.29
CA PHE A 132 -3.34 -7.45 -1.72
C PHE A 132 -4.46 -7.49 -0.69
N THR A 133 -5.38 -6.54 -0.82
CA THR A 133 -6.66 -6.49 -0.12
C THR A 133 -7.78 -6.07 -1.08
N TYR A 134 -9.03 -6.37 -0.73
CA TYR A 134 -10.20 -5.86 -1.42
C TYR A 134 -10.90 -4.81 -0.56
N CYS A 135 -10.93 -3.57 -1.02
CA CYS A 135 -11.63 -2.47 -0.35
C CYS A 135 -12.96 -2.20 -1.06
N ARG A 136 -14.07 -2.30 -0.32
CA ARG A 136 -15.43 -2.11 -0.82
C ARG A 136 -16.03 -0.79 -0.35
N PHE A 137 -16.76 -0.15 -1.24
CA PHE A 137 -17.54 1.06 -1.00
C PHE A 137 -18.94 0.87 -1.59
N GLY A 138 -19.98 1.26 -0.85
CA GLY A 138 -21.36 1.21 -1.32
C GLY A 138 -21.86 2.55 -1.84
N ASN A 139 -23.04 2.53 -2.46
CA ASN A 139 -23.83 3.71 -2.85
C ASN A 139 -23.18 4.62 -3.89
N ILE A 140 -22.56 4.07 -4.94
CA ILE A 140 -22.29 4.90 -6.13
C ILE A 140 -23.65 5.28 -6.74
N ASN A 141 -23.97 6.57 -6.75
CA ASN A 141 -25.28 7.07 -7.21
C ASN A 141 -25.49 6.71 -8.69
N GLY A 142 -26.40 5.78 -8.98
CA GLY A 142 -26.75 5.31 -10.34
C GLY A 142 -27.19 6.41 -11.32
N ASN A 143 -27.56 7.59 -10.80
CA ASN A 143 -28.00 8.73 -11.61
C ASN A 143 -26.88 9.76 -11.89
N ALA A 144 -25.69 9.58 -11.31
CA ALA A 144 -24.54 10.42 -11.61
C ALA A 144 -23.77 9.84 -12.80
N GLY A 145 -23.32 10.69 -13.73
CA GLY A 145 -22.39 10.27 -14.78
C GLY A 145 -21.05 9.84 -14.18
N ALA A 146 -20.24 9.12 -14.96
CA ALA A 146 -18.90 8.69 -14.53
C ALA A 146 -18.03 9.88 -14.11
N TYR A 147 -17.24 9.73 -13.04
CA TYR A 147 -16.36 10.79 -12.55
C TYR A 147 -15.06 10.26 -11.93
N GLU A 148 -14.00 11.05 -12.02
CA GLU A 148 -12.72 10.75 -11.38
C GLU A 148 -12.69 11.24 -9.93
N THR A 149 -12.14 10.44 -9.04
CA THR A 149 -11.98 10.80 -7.62
C THR A 149 -10.73 10.15 -7.02
N PRO A 150 -10.04 10.78 -6.05
CA PRO A 150 -8.94 10.14 -5.36
C PRO A 150 -9.43 9.04 -4.40
N LEU A 151 -8.89 7.83 -4.55
CA LEU A 151 -8.97 6.77 -3.54
C LEU A 151 -7.82 6.96 -2.54
N GLN A 152 -8.13 7.44 -1.35
CA GLN A 152 -7.13 7.68 -0.30
C GLN A 152 -6.87 6.39 0.49
N LEU A 153 -5.63 5.93 0.48
CA LEU A 153 -5.18 4.73 1.19
C LEU A 153 -4.08 5.10 2.18
N VAL A 154 -4.19 4.57 3.40
CA VAL A 154 -3.13 4.65 4.41
C VAL A 154 -2.75 3.22 4.82
N LEU A 155 -1.50 2.86 4.55
CA LEU A 155 -0.90 1.59 4.97
C LEU A 155 -0.04 1.86 6.20
N SER A 156 -0.04 0.97 7.19
CA SER A 156 0.89 1.02 8.32
C SER A 156 1.58 -0.30 8.56
N TYR A 157 2.86 -0.24 8.92
CA TYR A 157 3.71 -1.41 9.11
C TYR A 157 4.99 -1.05 9.87
N GLY A 158 5.60 -2.06 10.49
CA GLY A 158 6.98 -2.01 10.95
C GLY A 158 7.96 -2.31 9.81
N TYR A 159 9.10 -1.62 9.78
CA TYR A 159 10.12 -1.82 8.78
C TYR A 159 11.52 -1.89 9.39
N LYS A 160 12.26 -2.93 9.01
CA LYS A 160 13.63 -3.20 9.47
C LYS A 160 14.60 -3.07 8.30
N THR A 161 15.63 -2.26 8.48
CA THR A 161 16.73 -2.10 7.52
C THR A 161 18.06 -2.36 8.19
N SER A 162 19.00 -2.95 7.44
CA SER A 162 20.36 -3.18 7.90
C SER A 162 21.35 -2.70 6.85
N THR A 163 22.41 -2.03 7.28
CA THR A 163 23.54 -1.64 6.43
C THR A 163 24.83 -2.18 7.02
N SER A 164 25.71 -2.71 6.18
CA SER A 164 27.04 -3.18 6.57
C SER A 164 28.13 -2.29 5.97
N LYS A 165 29.11 -1.92 6.78
CA LYS A 165 30.32 -1.21 6.33
C LYS A 165 31.57 -1.91 6.84
N GLY A 166 32.49 -2.18 5.93
CA GLY A 166 33.84 -2.62 6.24
C GLY A 166 34.69 -1.43 6.67
N VAL A 167 35.34 -1.53 7.82
CA VAL A 167 36.29 -0.53 8.31
C VAL A 167 37.67 -1.17 8.43
N SER A 168 38.67 -0.49 7.88
CA SER A 168 40.08 -0.86 8.00
C SER A 168 40.73 0.01 9.09
N ILE A 169 41.19 -0.62 10.15
CA ILE A 169 41.89 0.06 11.24
C ILE A 169 43.35 0.18 10.82
N LEU A 170 43.80 1.40 10.55
CA LEU A 170 45.21 1.68 10.30
C LEU A 170 45.90 1.97 11.64
N ARG A 171 46.89 1.15 12.01
CA ARG A 171 47.81 1.47 13.09
C ARG A 171 48.86 2.43 12.57
N THR A 172 48.91 3.64 13.12
CA THR A 172 50.08 4.50 12.96
C THR A 172 51.21 3.98 13.86
N PRO A 173 52.44 3.83 13.34
CA PRO A 173 53.59 3.52 14.18
C PRO A 173 53.81 4.68 15.17
N GLY A 174 53.83 4.37 16.46
CA GLY A 174 54.19 5.33 17.49
C GLY A 174 55.69 5.65 17.37
N THR A 175 56.02 6.92 17.16
CA THR A 175 57.36 7.43 17.38
C THR A 175 57.63 7.45 18.89
N TYR A 176 58.52 6.57 19.34
CA TYR A 176 59.09 6.57 20.69
C TYR A 176 60.06 7.74 20.87
#